data_AF-A0A832CP85-F1
#
_entry.id   AF-A0A832CP85-F1
#
_cell.length_a   1.000
_cell.length_b   1.000
_cell.length_c   1.000
_cell.angle_alpha   90.00
_cell.angle_beta   90.00
_cell.angle_gamma   90.00
#
_symmetry.space_group_name_H-M   'P 1'
#
loop_
_entity.id
_entity.type
_entity.pdbx_description
1 polymer ?
#
loop_
_entity_poly.entity_id
_entity_poly.type
_entity_poly.pdbx_seq_one_letter_code
_entity_poly.pdbx_strand_id
1 'polypeptide(L)'
;MRCLAVFREITNSPNRESDDALILKAVCDELIKLGVKVHLIEPEVLDDVINMNWDLVVPMCENPENLEKIKDRPVYKIVNSDINSISLETEFKYKGKKFIVNKQFKLEDNYKISYEVKIKNSSKEDLMLDFDGKSISIPISFGFAKIEEKNAQAMLMADYYIDKKPKQVLKGGLFKKREHMSYINSPKWFSVHNSYFIALTKPEFSDYGTKFLLLKEEKFYSEITSGIELPVLKLSPSEEKSYKVELYVGPKDQYILGQMDKTYKKLFSWPAAFNWFMKPMEFGLYKLAHLIASLVKNWGITIIILALVIKLILSPLS
;
A
#
# COMPACT_ATOMS: atom_id res chain seq x y z
N MET A 1 10.96 16.63 -2.52
CA MET A 1 11.36 16.67 -3.95
C MET A 1 12.64 15.86 -4.12
N ARG A 2 12.66 14.90 -5.05
CA ARG A 2 13.83 14.08 -5.40
C ARG A 2 14.35 14.53 -6.76
N CYS A 3 15.63 14.93 -6.79
CA CYS A 3 16.29 15.36 -8.01
C CYS A 3 17.32 14.30 -8.43
N LEU A 4 17.26 13.84 -9.68
CA LEU A 4 18.32 13.07 -10.30
C LEU A 4 19.22 14.03 -11.06
N ALA A 5 20.48 14.15 -10.63
CA ALA A 5 21.48 14.90 -11.37
C ALA A 5 22.41 13.90 -12.06
N VAL A 6 22.50 13.98 -13.38
CA VAL A 6 23.33 13.08 -14.19
C VAL A 6 24.47 13.89 -14.78
N PHE A 7 25.71 13.53 -14.48
CA PHE A 7 26.88 14.29 -14.91
C PHE A 7 27.97 13.36 -15.43
N ARG A 8 28.62 13.72 -16.53
CA ARG A 8 29.80 13.00 -17.03
C ARG A 8 31.05 13.77 -16.62
N GLU A 9 31.81 13.22 -15.68
CA GLU A 9 33.03 13.86 -15.14
C GLU A 9 34.14 13.95 -16.20
N ILE A 10 34.13 13.07 -17.21
CA ILE A 10 35.18 12.94 -18.22
C ILE A 10 34.59 13.04 -19.63
N THR A 11 34.51 14.26 -20.17
CA THR A 11 34.52 14.46 -21.62
C THR A 11 35.78 15.21 -22.02
N ASN A 12 36.68 14.50 -22.71
CA ASN A 12 37.79 15.02 -23.52
C ASN A 12 39.09 15.49 -22.85
N SER A 13 39.32 15.31 -21.55
CA SER A 13 40.66 15.53 -20.97
C SER A 13 40.88 14.73 -19.68
N PRO A 14 41.70 13.67 -19.68
CA PRO A 14 42.10 13.03 -18.43
C PRO A 14 42.86 14.06 -17.60
N ASN A 15 42.41 14.34 -16.37
CA ASN A 15 42.91 15.34 -15.41
C ASN A 15 42.31 16.76 -15.44
N ARG A 16 41.13 16.97 -16.04
CA ARG A 16 40.29 18.14 -15.76
C ARG A 16 38.89 17.67 -15.34
N GLU A 17 38.43 18.05 -14.15
CA GLU A 17 36.99 18.15 -13.94
C GLU A 17 36.47 19.14 -15.00
N SER A 18 35.50 18.74 -15.81
CA SER A 18 34.87 19.69 -16.74
C SER A 18 34.16 20.78 -15.91
N ASP A 19 34.26 22.05 -16.35
CA ASP A 19 33.55 23.17 -15.72
C ASP A 19 32.06 22.85 -15.51
N ASP A 20 31.50 22.04 -16.40
CA ASP A 20 30.15 21.51 -16.36
C ASP A 20 29.86 20.62 -15.13
N ALA A 21 30.76 19.70 -14.80
CA ALA A 21 30.61 18.84 -13.61
C ALA A 21 30.61 19.66 -12.31
N LEU A 22 31.47 20.67 -12.24
CA LEU A 22 31.54 21.59 -11.10
C LEU A 22 30.28 22.45 -10.97
N ILE A 23 29.75 22.94 -12.09
CA ILE A 23 28.48 23.70 -12.12
C ILE A 23 27.33 22.81 -11.63
N LEU A 24 27.21 21.56 -12.11
CA LEU A 24 26.14 20.68 -11.66
C LEU A 24 26.28 20.33 -10.17
N LYS A 25 27.50 20.07 -9.67
CA LYS A 25 27.76 19.87 -8.24
C LYS A 25 27.30 21.08 -7.42
N ALA A 26 27.64 22.30 -7.84
CA ALA A 26 27.20 23.53 -7.17
C ALA A 26 25.67 23.72 -7.19
N VAL A 27 25.02 23.43 -8.32
CA VAL A 27 23.54 23.45 -8.42
C VAL A 27 22.93 22.41 -7.47
N CYS A 28 23.50 21.21 -7.39
CA CYS A 28 23.06 20.17 -6.47
C CYS A 28 23.17 20.62 -5.01
N ASP A 29 24.26 21.28 -4.63
CA ASP A 29 24.45 21.81 -3.28
C ASP A 29 23.38 22.85 -2.91
N GLU A 30 23.03 23.75 -3.83
CA GLU A 30 21.95 24.71 -3.62
C GLU A 30 20.58 24.02 -3.51
N LEU A 31 20.30 23.02 -4.35
CA LEU A 31 19.08 22.21 -4.23
C LEU A 31 19.00 21.50 -2.88
N ILE A 32 20.11 20.96 -2.37
CA ILE A 32 20.18 20.34 -1.04
C ILE A 32 19.84 21.37 0.05
N LYS A 33 20.40 22.59 -0.02
CA LYS A 33 20.08 23.69 0.92
C LYS A 33 18.59 24.06 0.90
N LEU A 34 17.94 23.92 -0.24
CA LEU A 34 16.49 24.11 -0.41
C LEU A 34 15.64 22.91 0.04
N GLY A 35 16.25 21.86 0.62
CA GLY A 35 15.56 20.68 1.13
C GLY A 35 15.24 19.62 0.06
N VAL A 36 15.88 19.69 -1.11
CA VAL A 36 15.74 18.70 -2.17
C VAL A 36 16.67 17.52 -1.90
N LYS A 37 16.15 16.29 -2.01
CA LYS A 37 16.97 15.09 -1.93
C LYS A 37 17.60 14.84 -3.31
N VAL A 38 18.85 15.25 -3.46
CA VAL A 38 19.60 15.10 -4.71
C VAL A 38 20.30 13.75 -4.76
N HIS A 39 20.23 13.09 -5.90
CA HIS A 39 21.02 11.92 -6.25
C HIS A 39 21.88 12.27 -7.46
N LEU A 40 23.17 12.50 -7.21
CA LEU A 40 24.16 12.78 -8.24
C LEU A 40 24.76 11.46 -8.71
N ILE A 41 24.74 11.21 -10.02
CA ILE A 41 25.22 9.97 -10.62
C ILE A 41 25.97 10.20 -11.93
N GLU A 42 26.81 9.25 -12.30
CA GLU A 42 27.41 9.16 -13.62
C GLU A 42 26.49 8.41 -14.62
N PRO A 43 26.60 8.66 -15.93
CA PRO A 43 25.83 8.00 -16.98
C PRO A 43 25.83 6.47 -16.88
N GLU A 44 26.95 5.88 -16.46
CA GLU A 44 27.20 4.44 -16.44
C GLU A 44 26.31 3.71 -15.42
N VAL A 45 25.87 4.41 -14.38
CA VAL A 45 24.98 3.88 -13.33
C VAL A 45 23.53 4.36 -13.52
N LEU A 46 23.22 5.07 -14.61
CA LEU A 46 21.89 5.59 -14.87
C LEU A 46 20.83 4.49 -14.85
N ASP A 47 21.11 3.34 -15.46
CA ASP A 47 20.22 2.17 -15.48
C ASP A 47 19.81 1.69 -14.08
N ASP A 48 20.62 1.93 -13.05
CA ASP A 48 20.36 1.48 -11.68
C ASP A 48 19.32 2.34 -10.95
N VAL A 49 19.17 3.59 -11.41
CA VAL A 49 18.31 4.60 -10.80
C VAL A 49 17.16 5.03 -11.69
N ILE A 50 17.14 4.56 -12.93
CA ILE A 50 16.21 4.96 -13.98
C ILE A 50 14.74 4.66 -13.66
N ASN A 51 14.53 3.59 -12.90
CA ASN A 51 13.21 3.10 -12.49
C ASN A 51 12.71 3.74 -11.20
N MET A 52 13.49 4.63 -10.59
CA MET A 52 13.06 5.38 -9.41
C MET A 52 12.16 6.56 -9.80
N ASN A 53 11.36 7.03 -8.84
CA ASN A 53 10.53 8.22 -9.05
C ASN A 53 11.35 9.49 -8.80
N TRP A 54 11.54 10.28 -9.85
CA TRP A 54 12.27 11.55 -9.86
C TRP A 54 11.30 12.69 -10.13
N ASP A 55 11.31 13.70 -9.27
CA ASP A 55 10.48 14.90 -9.43
C ASP A 55 11.15 15.90 -10.40
N LEU A 56 12.47 15.83 -10.49
CA LEU A 56 13.30 16.67 -11.34
C LEU A 56 14.49 15.84 -11.85
N VAL A 57 14.82 15.97 -13.12
CA VAL A 57 16.06 15.42 -13.71
C VAL A 57 16.87 16.58 -14.24
N VAL A 58 18.10 16.73 -13.76
CA VAL A 58 19.06 17.76 -14.19
C VAL A 58 20.25 17.05 -14.83
N PRO A 59 20.17 16.76 -16.13
CA PRO A 59 21.29 16.16 -16.83
C PRO A 59 22.26 17.22 -17.31
N MET A 60 23.56 16.95 -17.22
CA MET A 60 24.62 17.80 -17.73
C MET A 60 25.62 16.97 -18.52
N CYS A 61 25.77 17.30 -19.80
CA CYS A 61 26.59 16.56 -20.77
C CYS A 61 26.19 15.09 -20.98
N GLU A 62 24.89 14.79 -20.83
CA GLU A 62 24.32 13.46 -21.09
C GLU A 62 23.71 13.36 -22.51
N ASN A 63 23.83 12.19 -23.13
CA ASN A 63 23.23 11.91 -24.44
C ASN A 63 21.69 11.83 -24.32
N PRO A 64 20.92 12.54 -25.18
CA PRO A 64 19.47 12.39 -25.29
C PRO A 64 18.95 10.94 -25.27
N GLU A 65 19.64 9.98 -25.91
CA GLU A 65 19.24 8.56 -25.91
C GLU A 65 19.26 7.95 -24.50
N ASN A 66 20.24 8.32 -23.66
CA ASN A 66 20.30 7.86 -22.27
C ASN A 66 19.21 8.53 -21.42
N LEU A 67 18.88 9.78 -21.70
CA LEU A 67 17.77 10.48 -21.04
C LEU A 67 16.40 9.92 -21.43
N GLU A 68 16.25 9.40 -22.65
CA GLU A 68 15.04 8.71 -23.07
C GLU A 68 14.81 7.42 -22.29
N LYS A 69 15.86 6.72 -21.87
CA LYS A 69 15.71 5.56 -20.99
C LYS A 69 15.06 5.93 -19.65
N ILE A 70 15.22 7.17 -19.17
CA ILE A 70 14.54 7.68 -17.94
C ILE A 70 13.01 7.75 -18.15
N LYS A 71 12.58 7.89 -19.40
CA LYS A 71 11.16 7.82 -19.78
C LYS A 71 10.70 6.36 -19.94
N ASP A 72 11.61 5.46 -20.31
CA ASP A 72 11.33 4.06 -20.65
C ASP A 72 11.25 3.17 -19.39
N ARG A 73 10.18 3.38 -18.61
CA ARG A 73 9.90 2.58 -17.42
C ARG A 73 9.53 1.15 -17.83
N PRO A 74 10.00 0.11 -17.10
CA PRO A 74 9.63 -1.26 -17.34
C PRO A 74 8.10 -1.40 -17.31
N VAL A 75 7.54 -1.73 -18.47
CA VAL A 75 6.12 -1.94 -18.66
C VAL A 75 5.82 -3.41 -18.44
N TYR A 76 4.94 -3.68 -17.48
CA TYR A 76 4.41 -5.02 -17.27
C TYR A 76 3.65 -5.49 -18.50
N LYS A 77 4.08 -6.62 -19.06
CA LYS A 77 3.38 -7.32 -20.13
C LYS A 77 2.43 -8.35 -19.54
N ILE A 78 1.28 -8.53 -20.16
CA ILE A 78 0.36 -9.61 -19.79
C ILE A 78 0.96 -10.92 -20.33
N VAL A 79 1.31 -11.84 -19.43
CA VAL A 79 1.81 -13.18 -19.78
C VAL A 79 0.66 -14.17 -19.90
N ASN A 80 -0.33 -14.05 -19.02
CA ASN A 80 -1.53 -14.85 -19.03
C ASN A 80 -2.70 -14.02 -18.51
N SER A 81 -3.90 -14.26 -19.05
CA SER A 81 -5.13 -13.67 -18.56
C SER A 81 -6.30 -14.60 -18.83
N ASP A 82 -7.14 -14.80 -17.83
CA ASP A 82 -8.44 -15.42 -17.93
C ASP A 82 -9.51 -14.52 -17.29
N ILE A 83 -10.74 -15.02 -17.17
CA ILE A 83 -11.87 -14.22 -16.65
C ILE A 83 -11.68 -13.76 -15.20
N ASN A 84 -10.94 -14.52 -14.40
CA ASN A 84 -10.75 -14.28 -12.97
C ASN A 84 -9.27 -14.08 -12.59
N SER A 85 -8.33 -14.21 -13.52
CA SER A 85 -6.90 -14.09 -13.21
C SER A 85 -6.12 -13.35 -14.28
N ILE A 86 -5.08 -12.65 -13.83
CA ILE A 86 -4.13 -11.98 -14.71
C ILE A 86 -2.72 -12.12 -14.14
N SER A 87 -1.78 -12.51 -15.00
CA SER A 87 -0.36 -12.58 -14.70
C SER A 87 0.38 -11.58 -15.55
N LEU A 88 1.13 -10.72 -14.88
CA LEU A 88 1.90 -9.63 -15.44
C LEU A 88 3.38 -9.89 -15.21
N GLU A 89 4.22 -9.62 -16.19
CA GLU A 89 5.66 -9.81 -16.06
C GLU A 89 6.45 -8.65 -16.66
N THR A 90 7.56 -8.33 -16.02
CA THR A 90 8.55 -7.43 -16.60
C THR A 90 9.95 -7.85 -16.19
N GLU A 91 10.94 -7.51 -17.02
CA GLU A 91 12.35 -7.60 -16.69
C GLU A 91 12.82 -6.25 -16.13
N PHE A 92 13.58 -6.30 -15.04
CA PHE A 92 14.27 -5.17 -14.44
C PHE A 92 15.77 -5.40 -14.52
N LYS A 93 16.53 -4.31 -14.45
CA LYS A 93 17.98 -4.32 -14.30
C LYS A 93 18.37 -3.57 -13.03
N TYR A 94 19.30 -4.12 -12.27
CA TYR A 94 19.88 -3.49 -11.08
C TYR A 94 21.35 -3.87 -10.95
N LYS A 95 22.24 -2.87 -10.90
CA LYS A 95 23.70 -3.02 -10.86
C LYS A 95 24.22 -3.94 -11.97
N GLY A 96 23.74 -3.71 -13.19
CA GLY A 96 24.08 -4.54 -14.35
C GLY A 96 23.38 -5.90 -14.42
N LYS A 97 22.73 -6.36 -13.34
CA LYS A 97 22.12 -7.70 -13.24
C LYS A 97 20.63 -7.65 -13.56
N LYS A 98 20.17 -8.60 -14.36
CA LYS A 98 18.77 -8.70 -14.78
C LYS A 98 17.99 -9.59 -13.83
N PHE A 99 16.75 -9.20 -13.55
CA PHE A 99 15.80 -10.04 -12.83
C PHE A 99 14.38 -9.84 -13.36
N ILE A 100 13.57 -10.89 -13.24
CA ILE A 100 12.19 -10.88 -13.69
C ILE A 100 11.29 -10.71 -12.47
N VAL A 101 10.29 -9.85 -12.59
CA VAL A 101 9.21 -9.72 -11.61
C VAL A 101 7.91 -10.15 -12.26
N ASN A 102 7.31 -11.19 -11.72
CA ASN A 102 5.99 -11.67 -12.11
C ASN A 102 4.98 -11.31 -11.02
N LYS A 103 3.83 -10.77 -11.40
CA LYS A 103 2.72 -10.38 -10.52
C LYS A 103 1.46 -11.08 -11.00
N GLN A 104 0.90 -11.94 -10.18
CA GLN A 104 -0.31 -12.67 -10.49
C GLN A 104 -1.43 -12.25 -9.55
N PHE A 105 -2.55 -11.83 -10.13
CA PHE A 105 -3.79 -11.54 -9.40
C PHE A 105 -4.83 -12.59 -9.77
N LYS A 106 -5.53 -13.13 -8.78
CA LYS A 106 -6.64 -14.06 -8.96
C LYS A 106 -7.82 -13.61 -8.11
N LEU A 107 -8.92 -13.26 -8.76
CA LEU A 107 -10.20 -12.98 -8.15
C LEU A 107 -10.80 -14.29 -7.63
N GLU A 108 -11.25 -14.25 -6.39
CA GLU A 108 -11.94 -15.33 -5.71
C GLU A 108 -13.28 -14.82 -5.18
N ASP A 109 -14.10 -15.74 -4.65
CA ASP A 109 -15.39 -15.38 -4.08
C ASP A 109 -15.25 -14.45 -2.86
N ASN A 110 -16.37 -13.77 -2.52
CA ASN A 110 -16.46 -12.90 -1.34
C ASN A 110 -15.41 -11.78 -1.31
N TYR A 111 -15.21 -11.11 -2.44
CA TYR A 111 -14.33 -9.93 -2.57
C TYR A 111 -12.84 -10.20 -2.28
N LYS A 112 -12.44 -11.48 -2.32
CA LYS A 112 -11.07 -11.90 -2.06
C LYS A 112 -10.25 -11.89 -3.35
N ILE A 113 -9.00 -11.46 -3.25
CA ILE A 113 -8.04 -11.47 -4.34
C ILE A 113 -6.76 -12.11 -3.81
N SER A 114 -6.36 -13.21 -4.44
CA SER A 114 -5.03 -13.80 -4.21
C SER A 114 -4.03 -13.05 -5.09
N TYR A 115 -3.01 -12.46 -4.46
CA TYR A 115 -1.95 -11.71 -5.12
C TYR A 115 -0.59 -12.36 -4.84
N GLU A 116 0.10 -12.80 -5.88
CA GLU A 116 1.43 -13.41 -5.78
C GLU A 116 2.46 -12.56 -6.53
N VAL A 117 3.59 -12.27 -5.89
CA VAL A 117 4.74 -11.60 -6.50
C VAL A 117 5.93 -12.56 -6.52
N LYS A 118 6.44 -12.88 -7.71
CA LYS A 118 7.64 -13.71 -7.89
C LYS A 118 8.79 -12.85 -8.39
N ILE A 119 9.95 -13.02 -7.80
CA ILE A 119 11.18 -12.33 -8.18
C ILE A 119 12.21 -13.40 -8.53
N LYS A 120 12.64 -13.43 -9.78
CA LYS A 120 13.57 -14.42 -10.32
C LYS A 120 14.84 -13.76 -10.80
N ASN A 121 15.99 -14.25 -10.35
CA ASN A 121 17.28 -13.83 -10.88
C ASN A 121 17.49 -14.44 -12.28
N SER A 122 17.49 -13.60 -13.31
CA SER A 122 17.73 -14.00 -14.71
C SER A 122 19.20 -13.81 -15.14
N SER A 123 20.05 -13.33 -14.23
CA SER A 123 21.49 -13.18 -14.49
C SER A 123 22.27 -14.47 -14.18
N LYS A 124 23.51 -14.54 -14.68
CA LYS A 124 24.43 -15.67 -14.43
C LYS A 124 25.17 -15.55 -13.09
N GLU A 125 24.97 -14.47 -12.34
CA GLU A 125 25.65 -14.18 -11.08
C GLU A 125 24.65 -14.05 -9.93
N ASP A 126 25.14 -14.09 -8.68
CA ASP A 126 24.35 -13.75 -7.51
C ASP A 126 23.79 -12.32 -7.63
N LEU A 127 22.48 -12.18 -7.46
CA LEU A 127 21.78 -10.91 -7.40
C LEU A 127 21.51 -10.53 -5.95
N MET A 128 21.93 -9.33 -5.56
CA MET A 128 21.63 -8.74 -4.27
C MET A 128 20.78 -7.48 -4.47
N LEU A 129 19.49 -7.56 -4.17
CA LEU A 129 18.58 -6.41 -4.18
C LEU A 129 18.63 -5.74 -2.82
N ASP A 130 19.36 -4.64 -2.77
CA ASP A 130 19.54 -3.81 -1.58
C ASP A 130 19.39 -2.34 -1.97
N PHE A 131 18.30 -1.74 -1.52
CA PHE A 131 17.91 -0.34 -1.64
C PHE A 131 17.81 0.23 -0.22
N ASP A 132 18.96 0.54 0.38
CA ASP A 132 19.09 1.07 1.75
C ASP A 132 18.53 0.12 2.83
N GLY A 133 18.92 -1.16 2.79
CA GLY A 133 18.55 -2.18 3.77
C GLY A 133 17.19 -2.84 3.50
N LYS A 134 16.58 -2.58 2.34
CA LYS A 134 15.32 -3.17 1.86
C LYS A 134 15.48 -3.66 0.42
N SER A 135 14.58 -4.52 -0.04
CA SER A 135 14.52 -4.89 -1.46
C SER A 135 13.31 -4.24 -2.16
N ILE A 136 12.39 -5.04 -2.67
CA ILE A 136 11.23 -4.58 -3.44
C ILE A 136 10.05 -4.35 -2.48
N SER A 137 9.22 -3.35 -2.81
CA SER A 137 7.95 -3.14 -2.13
C SER A 137 6.77 -3.71 -2.92
N ILE A 138 5.77 -4.23 -2.21
CA ILE A 138 4.47 -4.61 -2.75
C ILE A 138 3.46 -3.52 -2.33
N PRO A 139 3.22 -2.50 -3.18
CA PRO A 139 2.38 -1.37 -2.83
C PRO A 139 0.89 -1.70 -2.96
N ILE A 140 0.08 -1.13 -2.06
CA ILE A 140 -1.37 -1.26 -1.95
C ILE A 140 -1.92 0.10 -1.54
N SER A 141 -2.51 0.81 -2.51
CA SER A 141 -3.06 2.15 -2.29
C SER A 141 -4.57 2.13 -2.20
N PHE A 142 -5.13 3.02 -1.39
CA PHE A 142 -6.56 3.24 -1.29
C PHE A 142 -6.86 4.74 -1.13
N GLY A 143 -7.84 5.22 -1.90
CA GLY A 143 -8.23 6.63 -1.94
C GLY A 143 -9.67 6.78 -2.43
N PHE A 144 -10.22 7.97 -2.26
CA PHE A 144 -11.59 8.30 -2.69
C PHE A 144 -11.58 9.22 -3.90
N ALA A 145 -12.66 9.16 -4.67
CA ALA A 145 -12.90 10.17 -5.69
C ALA A 145 -13.29 11.51 -5.03
N LYS A 146 -12.95 12.63 -5.68
CA LYS A 146 -13.24 13.98 -5.17
C LYS A 146 -14.68 14.23 -4.77
N ILE A 147 -15.62 13.55 -5.41
CA ILE A 147 -17.06 13.70 -5.16
C ILE A 147 -17.49 13.10 -3.80
N GLU A 148 -16.77 12.10 -3.30
CA GLU A 148 -17.07 11.40 -2.03
C GLU A 148 -16.52 12.15 -0.80
N GLU A 149 -15.69 13.18 -1.03
CA GLU A 149 -14.93 13.95 -0.03
C GLU A 149 -15.79 14.89 0.84
N LYS A 150 -17.09 15.02 0.55
CA LYS A 150 -17.97 15.90 1.33
C LYS A 150 -18.48 15.25 2.63
N ASN A 151 -18.26 13.96 2.82
CA ASN A 151 -18.76 13.22 3.98
C ASN A 151 -17.63 12.89 4.96
N ALA A 152 -17.75 13.37 6.21
CA ALA A 152 -16.80 13.05 7.28
C ALA A 152 -16.64 11.54 7.55
N GLN A 153 -17.63 10.72 7.16
CA GLN A 153 -17.59 9.27 7.25
C GLN A 153 -16.65 8.59 6.23
N ALA A 154 -16.11 9.37 5.29
CA ALA A 154 -15.15 8.94 4.27
C ALA A 154 -13.68 9.15 4.69
N MET A 155 -13.38 9.54 5.93
CA MET A 155 -11.98 9.60 6.36
C MET A 155 -11.37 8.19 6.43
N LEU A 156 -10.23 7.98 5.77
CA LEU A 156 -9.52 6.72 5.81
C LEU A 156 -8.80 6.54 7.14
N MET A 157 -9.05 5.38 7.74
CA MET A 157 -8.32 4.84 8.86
C MET A 157 -7.43 3.71 8.36
N ALA A 158 -6.30 3.51 9.03
CA ALA A 158 -5.41 2.40 8.76
C ALA A 158 -5.14 1.66 10.06
N ASP A 159 -5.27 0.34 10.02
CA ASP A 159 -5.16 -0.55 11.16
C ASP A 159 -4.22 -1.71 10.83
N TYR A 160 -3.54 -2.24 11.84
CA TYR A 160 -2.78 -3.49 11.75
C TYR A 160 -3.07 -4.40 12.93
N TYR A 161 -2.72 -5.69 12.78
CA TYR A 161 -2.88 -6.69 13.82
C TYR A 161 -1.66 -7.60 13.93
N ILE A 162 -1.16 -7.77 15.16
CA ILE A 162 -0.07 -8.69 15.49
C ILE A 162 -0.59 -9.83 16.37
N ASP A 163 -1.23 -9.50 17.49
CA ASP A 163 -1.54 -10.47 18.56
C ASP A 163 -2.94 -10.34 19.17
N LYS A 164 -3.23 -9.25 19.89
CA LYS A 164 -4.38 -9.15 20.79
C LYS A 164 -5.56 -8.46 20.14
N LYS A 165 -5.34 -7.24 19.65
CA LYS A 165 -6.37 -6.39 19.03
C LYS A 165 -5.78 -5.57 17.88
N PRO A 166 -6.63 -5.15 16.92
CA PRO A 166 -6.21 -4.22 15.90
C PRO A 166 -5.72 -2.91 16.54
N LYS A 167 -4.68 -2.33 15.96
CA LYS A 167 -4.09 -1.06 16.38
C LYS A 167 -4.09 -0.11 15.19
N GLN A 168 -4.65 1.07 15.42
CA GLN A 168 -4.65 2.14 14.44
C GLN A 168 -3.26 2.77 14.29
N VAL A 169 -2.91 3.16 13.07
CA VAL A 169 -1.73 3.94 12.71
C VAL A 169 -2.13 5.29 12.09
N LEU A 170 -1.15 6.15 11.79
CA LEU A 170 -1.41 7.49 11.23
C LEU A 170 -2.38 8.29 12.13
N LYS A 171 -2.21 8.18 13.45
CA LYS A 171 -3.13 8.75 14.43
C LYS A 171 -3.04 10.26 14.45
N GLY A 172 -4.19 10.91 14.59
CA GLY A 172 -4.33 12.34 14.86
C GLY A 172 -5.34 12.57 15.99
N GLY A 173 -5.68 13.83 16.24
CA GLY A 173 -6.70 14.22 17.21
C GLY A 173 -7.13 15.66 17.00
N LEU A 174 -8.07 16.13 17.83
CA LEU A 174 -8.60 17.50 17.79
C LEU A 174 -7.51 18.59 17.81
N PHE A 175 -6.39 18.32 18.47
CA PHE A 175 -5.25 19.25 18.59
C PHE A 175 -3.93 18.69 18.02
N LYS A 176 -3.97 17.52 17.36
CA LYS A 176 -2.78 16.86 16.82
C LYS A 176 -3.02 16.47 15.37
N LYS A 177 -2.22 17.02 14.44
CA LYS A 177 -2.21 16.58 13.04
C LYS A 177 -1.89 15.09 12.94
N ARG A 178 -2.43 14.41 11.93
CA ARG A 178 -2.12 12.98 11.74
C ARG A 178 -0.64 12.79 11.44
N GLU A 179 -0.10 11.71 12.01
CA GLU A 179 1.22 11.23 11.63
C GLU A 179 1.23 10.90 10.13
N HIS A 180 2.23 11.40 9.42
CA HIS A 180 2.33 11.22 7.97
C HIS A 180 2.81 9.83 7.56
N MET A 181 3.49 9.13 8.47
CA MET A 181 4.05 7.82 8.20
C MET A 181 3.96 6.93 9.43
N SER A 182 3.79 5.63 9.22
CA SER A 182 3.97 4.61 10.24
C SER A 182 4.62 3.39 9.63
N TYR A 183 5.47 2.71 10.39
CA TYR A 183 6.16 1.50 9.96
C TYR A 183 5.99 0.42 11.03
N ILE A 184 5.50 -0.75 10.63
CA ILE A 184 5.18 -1.87 11.50
C ILE A 184 5.91 -3.11 11.01
N ASN A 185 6.59 -3.83 11.90
CA ASN A 185 7.24 -5.08 11.56
C ASN A 185 6.25 -6.24 11.55
N SER A 186 6.15 -6.91 10.40
CA SER A 186 5.47 -8.20 10.19
C SER A 186 4.10 -8.36 10.88
N PRO A 187 3.14 -7.41 10.68
CA PRO A 187 1.80 -7.58 11.20
C PRO A 187 1.05 -8.70 10.49
N LYS A 188 0.41 -9.63 11.20
CA LYS A 188 -0.36 -10.74 10.59
C LYS A 188 -1.33 -10.29 9.50
N TRP A 189 -1.91 -9.10 9.65
CA TRP A 189 -2.61 -8.41 8.59
C TRP A 189 -2.63 -6.90 8.87
N PHE A 190 -2.90 -6.13 7.83
CA PHE A 190 -3.16 -4.70 7.92
C PHE A 190 -4.28 -4.29 6.98
N SER A 191 -4.80 -3.09 7.16
CA SER A 191 -5.92 -2.60 6.36
C SER A 191 -5.96 -1.10 6.26
N VAL A 192 -6.60 -0.62 5.20
CA VAL A 192 -7.05 0.76 5.02
C VAL A 192 -8.56 0.71 4.80
N HIS A 193 -9.33 1.51 5.52
CA HIS A 193 -10.78 1.44 5.49
C HIS A 193 -11.45 2.77 5.83
N ASN A 194 -12.73 2.90 5.47
CA ASN A 194 -13.62 3.94 6.00
C ASN A 194 -14.74 3.30 6.84
N SER A 195 -15.89 3.95 6.92
CA SER A 195 -17.07 3.45 7.64
C SER A 195 -17.76 2.25 6.95
N TYR A 196 -17.59 2.09 5.64
CA TYR A 196 -18.40 1.18 4.81
C TYR A 196 -17.58 0.12 4.06
N PHE A 197 -16.35 0.43 3.67
CA PHE A 197 -15.48 -0.42 2.86
C PHE A 197 -14.11 -0.58 3.52
N ILE A 198 -13.46 -1.70 3.23
CA ILE A 198 -12.14 -2.06 3.75
C ILE A 198 -11.32 -2.75 2.68
N ALA A 199 -10.09 -2.27 2.50
CA ALA A 199 -9.01 -2.97 1.82
C ALA A 199 -8.12 -3.61 2.90
N LEU A 200 -8.21 -4.92 3.09
CA LEU A 200 -7.42 -5.69 4.05
C LEU A 200 -6.37 -6.51 3.30
N THR A 201 -5.16 -6.53 3.84
CA THR A 201 -4.01 -7.25 3.31
C THR A 201 -3.49 -8.23 4.37
N LYS A 202 -3.33 -9.49 3.99
CA LYS A 202 -2.76 -10.57 4.81
C LYS A 202 -1.62 -11.25 4.06
N PRO A 203 -0.36 -10.94 4.40
CA PRO A 203 0.79 -11.64 3.85
C PRO A 203 0.88 -13.08 4.35
N GLU A 204 1.19 -14.03 3.47
CA GLU A 204 1.37 -15.46 3.81
C GLU A 204 2.85 -15.83 4.05
N PHE A 205 3.68 -14.83 4.32
CA PHE A 205 5.10 -14.97 4.62
C PHE A 205 5.46 -14.16 5.87
N SER A 206 6.63 -14.44 6.44
CA SER A 206 7.20 -13.71 7.58
C SER A 206 8.36 -12.82 7.14
N ASP A 207 8.88 -12.01 8.07
CA ASP A 207 10.05 -11.14 7.86
C ASP A 207 9.85 -10.09 6.76
N TYR A 208 9.03 -9.09 7.09
CA TYR A 208 8.77 -7.92 6.25
C TYR A 208 8.40 -6.71 7.10
N GLY A 209 8.52 -5.53 6.49
CA GLY A 209 7.97 -4.29 6.99
C GLY A 209 6.62 -3.97 6.36
N THR A 210 5.74 -3.31 7.09
CA THR A 210 4.56 -2.67 6.53
C THR A 210 4.67 -1.18 6.74
N LYS A 211 4.66 -0.42 5.64
CA LYS A 211 4.70 1.03 5.65
C LYS A 211 3.35 1.59 5.31
N PHE A 212 2.92 2.59 6.06
CA PHE A 212 1.75 3.40 5.77
C PHE A 212 2.19 4.83 5.56
N LEU A 213 1.65 5.48 4.55
CA LEU A 213 1.90 6.88 4.23
C LEU A 213 0.58 7.59 4.00
N LEU A 214 0.39 8.68 4.73
CA LEU A 214 -0.68 9.65 4.47
C LEU A 214 -0.19 10.58 3.36
N LEU A 215 -0.71 10.40 2.15
CA LEU A 215 -0.28 11.17 0.98
C LEU A 215 -0.90 12.56 0.98
N LYS A 216 -2.15 12.66 1.45
CA LYS A 216 -2.89 13.90 1.52
C LYS A 216 -3.89 13.84 2.65
N GLU A 217 -4.09 14.95 3.33
CA GLU A 217 -5.10 15.13 4.37
C GLU A 217 -5.75 16.51 4.23
N GLU A 218 -7.06 16.52 4.09
CA GLU A 218 -7.91 17.70 4.24
C GLU A 218 -9.03 17.39 5.25
N LYS A 219 -9.89 18.37 5.55
CA LYS A 219 -10.90 18.29 6.63
C LYS A 219 -11.76 17.01 6.59
N PHE A 220 -12.08 16.51 5.40
CA PHE A 220 -12.93 15.34 5.18
C PHE A 220 -12.34 14.34 4.16
N TYR A 221 -11.07 14.55 3.77
CA TYR A 221 -10.40 13.74 2.76
C TYR A 221 -9.07 13.25 3.30
N SER A 222 -8.75 12.00 3.01
CA SER A 222 -7.41 11.48 3.22
C SER A 222 -7.10 10.42 2.19
N GLU A 223 -5.87 10.43 1.68
CA GLU A 223 -5.34 9.38 0.82
C GLU A 223 -4.26 8.64 1.58
N ILE A 224 -4.40 7.31 1.66
CA ILE A 224 -3.45 6.46 2.37
C ILE A 224 -2.92 5.43 1.40
N THR A 225 -1.61 5.43 1.20
CA THR A 225 -0.93 4.31 0.58
C THR A 225 -0.29 3.45 1.66
N SER A 226 -0.35 2.14 1.46
CA SER A 226 0.30 1.16 2.29
C SER A 226 1.13 0.21 1.43
N GLY A 227 2.06 -0.51 2.02
CA GLY A 227 2.83 -1.47 1.26
C GLY A 227 3.67 -2.36 2.15
N ILE A 228 3.99 -3.53 1.61
CA ILE A 228 4.92 -4.46 2.21
C ILE A 228 6.31 -4.10 1.71
N GLU A 229 7.26 -3.86 2.61
CA GLU A 229 8.68 -3.70 2.30
C GLU A 229 9.42 -5.00 2.64
N LEU A 230 9.97 -5.65 1.62
CA LEU A 230 10.74 -6.87 1.79
C LEU A 230 12.17 -6.55 2.31
N PRO A 231 12.78 -7.44 3.11
CA PRO A 231 14.17 -7.30 3.52
C PRO A 231 15.10 -7.43 2.31
N VAL A 232 16.39 -7.15 2.50
CA VAL A 232 17.43 -7.35 1.47
C VAL A 232 17.31 -8.75 0.90
N LEU A 233 17.24 -8.83 -0.44
CA LEU A 233 17.05 -10.09 -1.14
C LEU A 233 18.34 -10.55 -1.79
N LYS A 234 18.84 -11.70 -1.38
CA LYS A 234 19.88 -12.44 -2.11
C LYS A 234 19.24 -13.57 -2.90
N LEU A 235 19.55 -13.63 -4.19
CA LEU A 235 19.12 -14.67 -5.13
C LEU A 235 20.32 -15.20 -5.91
N SER A 236 20.59 -16.49 -5.86
CA SER A 236 21.54 -17.17 -6.73
C SER A 236 21.03 -17.21 -8.19
N PRO A 237 21.90 -17.52 -9.18
CA PRO A 237 21.49 -17.61 -10.58
C PRO A 237 20.28 -18.53 -10.76
N SER A 238 19.25 -18.05 -11.48
CA SER A 238 17.97 -18.75 -11.69
C SER A 238 17.12 -19.00 -10.44
N GLU A 239 17.55 -18.55 -9.25
CA GLU A 239 16.73 -18.64 -8.03
C GLU A 239 15.52 -17.71 -8.16
N GLU A 240 14.37 -18.21 -7.68
CA GLU A 240 13.10 -17.49 -7.63
C GLU A 240 12.56 -17.51 -6.22
N LYS A 241 12.08 -16.36 -5.73
CA LYS A 241 11.32 -16.25 -4.48
C LYS A 241 9.91 -15.76 -4.76
N SER A 242 8.93 -16.36 -4.08
CA SER A 242 7.52 -16.03 -4.21
C SER A 242 6.97 -15.45 -2.91
N TYR A 243 6.16 -14.40 -3.04
CA TYR A 243 5.51 -13.68 -1.96
C TYR A 243 4.01 -13.66 -2.20
N LYS A 244 3.27 -14.48 -1.44
CA LYS A 244 1.82 -14.58 -1.52
C LYS A 244 1.15 -13.63 -0.52
N VAL A 245 0.14 -12.93 -0.99
CA VAL A 245 -0.63 -11.94 -0.25
C VAL A 245 -2.10 -12.16 -0.54
N GLU A 246 -2.89 -12.38 0.51
CA GLU A 246 -4.35 -12.36 0.42
C GLU A 246 -4.83 -10.92 0.58
N LEU A 247 -5.67 -10.46 -0.35
CA LEU A 247 -6.34 -9.18 -0.29
C LEU A 247 -7.85 -9.40 -0.14
N TYR A 248 -8.49 -8.59 0.69
CA TYR A 248 -9.94 -8.42 0.70
C TYR A 248 -10.22 -6.97 0.36
N VAL A 249 -11.00 -6.72 -0.70
CA VAL A 249 -11.37 -5.36 -1.10
C VAL A 249 -12.87 -5.30 -1.29
N GLY A 250 -13.59 -4.97 -0.23
CA GLY A 250 -15.04 -5.12 -0.20
C GLY A 250 -15.72 -4.41 0.96
N PRO A 251 -17.01 -4.71 1.20
CA PRO A 251 -17.76 -4.11 2.29
C PRO A 251 -17.14 -4.46 3.64
N LYS A 252 -17.18 -3.53 4.59
CA LYS A 252 -16.73 -3.75 5.96
C LYS A 252 -17.80 -4.52 6.74
N ASP A 253 -17.98 -5.79 6.41
CA ASP A 253 -18.99 -6.68 6.97
C ASP A 253 -18.39 -7.73 7.92
N GLN A 254 -18.93 -7.82 9.14
CA GLN A 254 -18.42 -8.71 10.19
C GLN A 254 -18.57 -10.19 9.84
N TYR A 255 -19.64 -10.57 9.13
CA TYR A 255 -19.93 -11.96 8.79
C TYR A 255 -19.00 -12.45 7.67
N ILE A 256 -18.87 -11.69 6.59
CA ILE A 256 -17.98 -12.01 5.46
C ILE A 256 -16.53 -12.13 5.94
N LEU A 257 -16.01 -11.07 6.56
CA LEU A 257 -14.63 -11.05 7.07
C LEU A 257 -14.39 -12.14 8.12
N GLY A 258 -15.38 -12.37 8.99
CA GLY A 258 -15.27 -13.37 10.05
C GLY A 258 -15.28 -14.82 9.58
N GLN A 259 -15.75 -15.10 8.36
CA GLN A 259 -15.62 -16.42 7.72
C GLN A 259 -14.24 -16.62 7.09
N MET A 260 -13.61 -15.54 6.62
CA MET A 260 -12.27 -15.60 6.02
C MET A 260 -11.18 -15.80 7.08
N ASP A 261 -11.18 -14.97 8.13
CA ASP A 261 -10.24 -15.11 9.24
C ASP A 261 -10.91 -14.67 10.55
N LYS A 262 -10.86 -15.53 11.56
CA LYS A 262 -11.45 -15.24 12.89
C LYS A 262 -10.87 -13.97 13.52
N THR A 263 -9.63 -13.60 13.18
CA THR A 263 -8.99 -12.39 13.68
C THR A 263 -9.60 -11.12 13.10
N TYR A 264 -10.23 -11.15 11.92
CA TYR A 264 -10.89 -9.99 11.32
C TYR A 264 -12.13 -9.57 12.10
N LYS A 265 -12.80 -10.48 12.81
CA LYS A 265 -13.90 -10.15 13.72
C LYS A 265 -13.50 -9.13 14.79
N LYS A 266 -12.20 -9.06 15.13
CA LYS A 266 -11.68 -8.10 16.10
C LYS A 266 -11.74 -6.65 15.64
N LEU A 267 -11.90 -6.39 14.33
CA LEU A 267 -12.17 -5.05 13.79
C LEU A 267 -13.52 -4.48 14.23
N PHE A 268 -14.43 -5.34 14.67
CA PHE A 268 -15.80 -4.99 15.06
C PHE A 268 -16.01 -5.04 16.57
N SER A 269 -14.95 -5.31 17.35
CA SER A 269 -15.05 -5.39 18.80
C SER A 269 -15.31 -4.01 19.42
N TRP A 270 -16.23 -3.96 20.38
CA TRP A 270 -16.41 -2.79 21.22
C TRP A 270 -15.21 -2.63 22.17
N PRO A 271 -15.01 -1.43 22.77
CA PRO A 271 -14.06 -1.27 23.86
C PRO A 271 -14.26 -2.36 24.92
N ALA A 272 -13.16 -2.92 25.43
CA ALA A 272 -13.19 -4.15 26.24
C ALA A 272 -14.19 -4.10 27.41
N ALA A 273 -14.36 -2.93 28.06
CA ALA A 273 -15.29 -2.73 29.16
C ALA A 273 -16.77 -2.95 28.78
N PHE A 274 -17.14 -2.68 27.53
CA PHE A 274 -18.53 -2.74 27.05
C PHE A 274 -18.80 -3.95 26.17
N ASN A 275 -17.76 -4.61 25.64
CA ASN A 275 -17.91 -5.66 24.64
C ASN A 275 -18.76 -6.84 25.11
N TRP A 276 -18.72 -7.19 26.39
CA TRP A 276 -19.49 -8.31 26.95
C TRP A 276 -21.00 -8.10 26.90
N PHE A 277 -21.47 -6.85 27.05
CA PHE A 277 -22.90 -6.50 27.06
C PHE A 277 -23.37 -5.99 25.68
N MET A 278 -22.54 -5.20 24.99
CA MET A 278 -22.90 -4.61 23.69
C MET A 278 -22.98 -5.66 22.58
N LYS A 279 -22.11 -6.68 22.55
CA LYS A 279 -22.12 -7.68 21.47
C LYS A 279 -23.39 -8.56 21.46
N PRO A 280 -23.87 -9.08 22.59
CA PRO A 280 -25.16 -9.78 22.64
C PRO A 280 -26.32 -8.90 22.17
N MET A 281 -26.36 -7.62 22.59
CA MET A 281 -27.40 -6.68 22.16
C MET A 281 -27.37 -6.42 20.66
N GLU A 282 -26.18 -6.13 20.11
CA GLU A 282 -25.96 -5.93 18.66
C GLU A 282 -26.44 -7.15 17.87
N PHE A 283 -26.08 -8.35 18.31
CA PHE A 283 -26.51 -9.58 17.68
C PHE A 283 -28.03 -9.79 17.74
N GLY A 284 -28.65 -9.52 18.91
CA GLY A 284 -30.10 -9.62 19.08
C GLY A 284 -30.86 -8.65 18.18
N LEU A 285 -30.44 -7.38 18.16
CA LEU A 285 -31.01 -6.34 17.29
C LEU A 285 -30.82 -6.68 15.81
N TYR A 286 -29.65 -7.13 15.40
CA TYR A 286 -29.37 -7.56 14.03
C TYR A 286 -30.29 -8.70 13.60
N LYS A 287 -30.42 -9.75 14.43
CA LYS A 287 -31.28 -10.91 14.14
C LYS A 287 -32.75 -10.51 14.06
N LEU A 288 -33.23 -9.69 14.98
CA LEU A 288 -34.59 -9.18 14.98
C LEU A 288 -34.88 -8.33 13.74
N ALA A 289 -33.97 -7.42 13.39
CA ALA A 289 -34.08 -6.60 12.18
C ALA A 289 -34.16 -7.46 10.92
N HIS A 290 -33.31 -8.49 10.79
CA HIS A 290 -33.33 -9.38 9.62
C HIS A 290 -34.57 -10.27 9.58
N LEU A 291 -35.10 -10.69 10.73
CA LEU A 291 -36.36 -11.41 10.81
C LEU A 291 -37.54 -10.55 10.34
N ILE A 292 -37.59 -9.28 10.74
CA ILE A 292 -38.63 -8.36 10.28
C ILE A 292 -38.43 -8.05 8.79
N ALA A 293 -37.18 -7.83 8.35
CA ALA A 293 -36.86 -7.54 6.96
C ALA A 293 -37.18 -8.71 6.02
N SER A 294 -37.04 -9.97 6.47
CA SER A 294 -37.40 -11.13 5.64
C SER A 294 -38.91 -11.22 5.41
N LEU A 295 -39.73 -10.72 6.35
CA LEU A 295 -41.19 -10.68 6.25
C LEU A 295 -41.66 -9.50 5.39
N VAL A 296 -41.14 -8.30 5.64
CA VAL A 296 -41.63 -7.06 5.03
C VAL A 296 -40.90 -6.69 3.73
N LYS A 297 -39.68 -7.20 3.54
CA LYS A 297 -38.79 -6.93 2.40
C LYS A 297 -38.53 -5.43 2.14
N ASN A 298 -38.68 -4.58 3.15
CA ASN A 298 -38.42 -3.14 3.08
C ASN A 298 -37.72 -2.66 4.35
N TRP A 299 -36.46 -2.22 4.22
CA TRP A 299 -35.63 -1.78 5.35
C TRP A 299 -36.18 -0.56 6.10
N GLY A 300 -36.89 0.35 5.41
CA GLY A 300 -37.51 1.51 6.06
C GLY A 300 -38.63 1.09 7.01
N ILE A 301 -39.52 0.20 6.57
CA ILE A 301 -40.59 -0.34 7.40
C ILE A 301 -40.02 -1.24 8.51
N THR A 302 -38.98 -2.01 8.20
CA THR A 302 -38.25 -2.81 9.20
C THR A 302 -37.80 -1.98 10.39
N ILE A 303 -37.22 -0.80 10.15
CA ILE A 303 -36.75 0.09 11.22
C ILE A 303 -37.91 0.62 12.06
N ILE A 304 -39.04 0.98 11.42
CA ILE A 304 -40.24 1.44 12.13
C ILE A 304 -40.76 0.35 13.08
N ILE A 305 -40.90 -0.88 12.58
CA ILE A 305 -41.37 -2.02 13.39
C ILE A 305 -40.36 -2.33 14.50
N LEU A 306 -39.07 -2.35 14.18
CA LEU A 306 -38.01 -2.59 15.17
C LEU A 306 -38.07 -1.56 16.31
N ALA A 307 -38.25 -0.28 16.00
CA ALA A 307 -38.38 0.78 16.99
C ALA A 307 -39.62 0.58 17.90
N LEU A 308 -40.76 0.17 17.33
CA LEU A 308 -41.96 -0.14 18.10
C LEU A 308 -41.76 -1.35 19.03
N VAL A 309 -41.12 -2.43 18.54
CA VAL A 309 -40.81 -3.61 19.34
C VAL A 309 -39.89 -3.26 20.51
N ILE A 310 -38.82 -2.51 20.27
CA ILE A 310 -37.91 -2.07 21.34
C ILE A 310 -38.64 -1.21 22.37
N LYS A 311 -39.50 -0.27 21.92
CA LYS A 311 -40.30 0.57 22.81
C LYS A 311 -41.24 -0.26 23.69
N LEU A 312 -41.86 -1.31 23.15
CA LEU A 312 -42.72 -2.22 23.91
C LEU A 312 -41.93 -3.02 24.95
N ILE A 313 -40.76 -3.57 24.58
CA ILE A 313 -39.90 -4.34 25.49
C ILE A 313 -39.42 -3.45 26.64
N LEU A 314 -39.07 -2.19 26.36
CA LEU A 314 -38.59 -1.23 27.36
C LEU A 314 -39.71 -0.47 28.07
N SER A 315 -40.98 -0.70 27.72
CA SER A 315 -42.12 0.00 28.33
C SER A 315 -42.24 -0.14 29.86
N PRO A 316 -41.83 -1.25 30.52
CA PRO A 316 -41.85 -1.33 31.98
C PRO A 316 -40.77 -0.47 32.66
N LEU A 317 -39.80 0.02 31.89
CA LEU A 317 -38.67 0.82 32.36
C LEU A 317 -38.82 2.31 32.00
N SER A 318 -39.74 2.63 31.09
CA SER A 318 -40.00 3.97 30.56
C SER A 318 -41.14 4.67 31.27
#